data_AF-A0A3D6C1J4-F1
#
_entry.id   AF-A0A3D6C1J4-F1
#
_cell.length_a   1.000
_cell.length_b   1.000
_cell.length_c   1.000
_cell.angle_alpha   90.00
_cell.angle_beta   90.00
_cell.angle_gamma   90.00
#
_symmetry.space_group_name_H-M   'P 1'
#
loop_
_entity.id
_entity.type
_entity.pdbx_description
1 polymer ?
#
loop_
_entity_poly.entity_id
_entity_poly.type
_entity_poly.pdbx_seq_one_letter_code
_entity_poly.pdbx_strand_id
1 'polypeptide(L)'
;MSDAKFKTLRHIETVRNYLNGIISELMTRQEEHDQTKLESPEVEIFEKYTPRLRGCEYGSKEYRENMKGMKVAIDHHNQHNRHHPEHFPDGISDMDLVDLIEMICDWKAASMRHNTGNIYKSIEINQDRFGYSDELKSIFRNTADRLLAINPFHRAHES
;
A
#
# COMPACT_ATOMS: atom_id res chain seq x y z
N MET A 1 36.83 14.17 -25.64
CA MET A 1 35.38 14.31 -25.36
C MET A 1 35.09 15.78 -25.12
N SER A 2 33.99 16.36 -25.62
CA SER A 2 33.68 17.78 -25.36
C SER A 2 33.28 17.99 -23.89
N ASP A 3 33.50 19.20 -23.36
CA ASP A 3 33.10 19.58 -22.01
C ASP A 3 31.58 19.41 -21.79
N ALA A 4 30.77 19.80 -22.78
CA ALA A 4 29.32 19.57 -22.76
C ALA A 4 28.97 18.08 -22.64
N LYS A 5 29.62 17.21 -23.41
CA LYS A 5 29.40 15.76 -23.33
C LYS A 5 29.81 15.19 -21.97
N PHE A 6 30.90 15.69 -21.37
CA PHE A 6 31.30 15.30 -20.01
C PHE A 6 30.26 15.68 -18.97
N LYS A 7 29.80 16.93 -18.97
CA LYS A 7 28.77 17.41 -18.03
C LYS A 7 27.46 16.64 -18.16
N THR A 8 27.01 16.37 -19.39
CA THR A 8 25.83 15.55 -19.63
C THR A 8 25.99 14.12 -19.10
N LEU A 9 27.16 13.50 -19.30
CA LEU A 9 27.42 12.16 -18.73
C LEU A 9 27.39 12.16 -17.20
N ARG A 10 27.96 13.18 -16.56
CA ARG A 10 27.90 13.33 -15.10
C ARG A 10 26.47 13.51 -14.59
N HIS A 11 25.65 14.30 -15.28
CA HIS A 11 24.23 14.42 -14.93
C HIS A 11 23.48 13.09 -15.04
N ILE A 12 23.70 12.33 -16.13
CA ILE A 12 23.11 11.00 -16.31
C ILE A 12 23.52 10.06 -15.18
N GLU A 13 24.80 10.04 -14.80
CA GLU A 13 25.29 9.24 -13.68
C GLU A 13 24.63 9.64 -12.35
N THR A 14 24.48 10.95 -12.09
CA THR A 14 23.80 11.44 -10.90
C THR A 14 22.35 10.97 -10.84
N VAL A 15 21.59 11.09 -11.94
CA VAL A 15 20.20 10.61 -12.00
C VAL A 15 20.13 9.10 -11.76
N ARG A 16 21.04 8.32 -12.36
CA ARG A 16 21.12 6.87 -12.12
C ARG A 16 21.35 6.54 -10.65
N ASN A 17 22.21 7.28 -9.96
CA ASN A 17 22.47 7.04 -8.55
C ASN A 17 21.22 7.29 -7.69
N TYR A 18 20.46 8.36 -7.95
CA TYR A 18 19.20 8.60 -7.25
C TYR A 18 18.15 7.53 -7.55
N LEU A 19 17.99 7.13 -8.82
CA LEU A 19 17.07 6.06 -9.20
C LEU A 19 17.45 4.73 -8.54
N ASN A 20 18.73 4.39 -8.47
CA ASN A 20 19.20 3.19 -7.78
C ASN A 20 18.86 3.22 -6.29
N GLY A 21 18.99 4.37 -5.63
CA GLY A 21 18.58 4.53 -4.23
C GLY A 21 17.09 4.23 -4.02
N ILE A 22 16.21 4.78 -4.88
CA ILE A 22 14.77 4.51 -4.84
C ILE A 22 14.45 3.04 -5.11
N ILE A 23 15.15 2.41 -6.08
CA ILE A 23 14.98 0.98 -6.37
C ILE A 23 15.37 0.15 -5.16
N SER A 24 16.50 0.44 -4.52
CA SER A 24 16.94 -0.28 -3.31
C SER A 24 15.93 -0.14 -2.17
N GLU A 25 15.38 1.06 -1.95
CA GLU A 25 14.35 1.28 -0.94
C GLU A 25 13.08 0.46 -1.25
N LEU A 26 12.59 0.47 -2.50
CA LEU A 26 11.45 -0.35 -2.91
C LEU A 26 11.72 -1.85 -2.73
N MET A 27 12.96 -2.29 -2.96
CA MET A 27 13.36 -3.68 -2.74
C MET A 27 13.32 -4.07 -1.26
N THR A 28 13.77 -3.20 -0.36
CA THR A 28 13.66 -3.43 1.09
C THR A 28 12.19 -3.45 1.51
N ARG A 29 11.40 -2.48 1.05
CA ARG A 29 9.98 -2.38 1.43
C ARG A 29 9.13 -3.55 0.94
N GLN A 30 9.38 -4.11 -0.25
CA GLN A 30 8.64 -5.31 -0.68
C GLN A 30 8.93 -6.53 0.20
N GLU A 31 10.13 -6.63 0.79
CA GLU A 31 10.50 -7.73 1.69
C GLU A 31 9.83 -7.52 3.04
N GLU A 32 9.84 -6.28 3.54
CA GLU A 32 9.33 -5.89 4.86
C GLU A 32 7.81 -5.65 4.88
N HIS A 33 7.16 -5.53 3.72
CA HIS A 33 5.75 -5.22 3.58
C HIS A 33 4.90 -6.11 4.49
N ASP A 34 4.15 -5.47 5.39
CA ASP A 34 3.22 -6.13 6.31
C ASP A 34 3.86 -7.17 7.26
N GLN A 35 5.18 -7.24 7.41
CA GLN A 35 5.83 -8.24 8.26
C GLN A 35 5.36 -8.19 9.72
N THR A 36 4.98 -7.02 10.22
CA THR A 36 4.44 -6.87 11.58
C THR A 36 3.19 -7.73 11.82
N LYS A 37 2.43 -8.09 10.77
CA LYS A 37 1.27 -9.00 10.85
C LYS A 37 1.64 -10.42 11.25
N LEU A 38 2.90 -10.81 11.08
CA LEU A 38 3.42 -12.14 11.38
C LEU A 38 4.00 -12.25 12.79
N GLU A 39 3.98 -11.16 13.55
CA GLU A 39 4.55 -11.07 14.89
C GLU A 39 3.52 -10.56 15.91
N SER A 40 3.78 -10.78 17.20
CA SER A 40 2.96 -10.20 18.26
C SER A 40 3.13 -8.67 18.27
N PRO A 41 2.06 -7.89 18.54
CA PRO A 41 0.74 -8.34 18.99
C PRO A 41 -0.26 -8.59 17.85
N GLU A 42 0.14 -8.44 16.59
CA GLU A 42 -0.79 -8.46 15.46
C GLU A 42 -1.25 -9.87 15.11
N VAL A 43 -0.32 -10.83 15.07
CA VAL A 43 -0.58 -12.18 14.54
C VAL A 43 -1.70 -12.89 15.29
N GLU A 44 -1.72 -12.84 16.62
CA GLU A 44 -2.74 -13.52 17.43
C GLU A 44 -4.12 -12.87 17.27
N ILE A 45 -4.15 -11.56 17.07
CA ILE A 45 -5.38 -10.79 16.89
C ILE A 45 -5.94 -11.06 15.49
N PHE A 46 -5.12 -11.01 14.44
CA PHE A 46 -5.56 -11.30 13.08
C PHE A 46 -6.00 -12.75 12.93
N GLU A 47 -5.31 -13.71 13.53
CA GLU A 47 -5.71 -15.12 13.55
C GLU A 47 -7.11 -15.30 14.18
N LYS A 48 -7.36 -14.59 15.29
CA LYS A 48 -8.64 -14.66 16.00
C LYS A 48 -9.80 -14.00 15.26
N TYR A 49 -9.62 -12.80 14.71
CA TYR A 49 -10.72 -11.97 14.21
C TYR A 49 -10.92 -12.02 12.69
N THR A 50 -9.88 -12.30 11.88
CA THR A 50 -10.02 -12.35 10.42
C THR A 50 -11.05 -13.38 9.96
N PRO A 51 -11.06 -14.64 10.47
CA PRO A 51 -12.07 -15.63 10.09
C PRO A 51 -13.48 -15.23 10.53
N ARG A 52 -13.61 -14.56 11.68
CA ARG A 52 -14.90 -14.09 12.20
C ARG A 52 -15.48 -13.00 11.31
N LEU A 53 -14.66 -12.06 10.86
CA LEU A 53 -15.08 -10.99 9.96
C LEU A 53 -15.52 -11.52 8.60
N ARG A 54 -14.89 -12.59 8.06
CA ARG A 54 -15.32 -13.22 6.81
C ARG A 54 -16.76 -13.76 6.87
N GLY A 55 -17.22 -14.18 8.05
CA GLY A 55 -18.56 -14.71 8.26
C GLY A 55 -19.63 -13.67 8.57
N CYS A 56 -19.25 -12.43 8.88
CA CYS A 56 -20.19 -11.38 9.26
C CYS A 56 -20.72 -10.60 8.05
N GLU A 57 -21.98 -10.20 8.10
CA GLU A 57 -22.49 -9.17 7.20
C GLU A 57 -21.79 -7.84 7.51
N TYR A 58 -21.27 -7.17 6.48
CA TYR A 58 -20.57 -5.89 6.62
C TYR A 58 -21.46 -4.86 7.33
N GLY A 59 -20.92 -4.21 8.36
CA GLY A 59 -21.63 -3.17 9.11
C GLY A 59 -22.64 -3.69 10.15
N SER A 60 -22.85 -5.01 10.26
CA SER A 60 -23.66 -5.62 11.33
C SER A 60 -23.11 -5.36 12.73
N LYS A 61 -23.90 -5.63 13.78
CA LYS A 61 -23.45 -5.50 15.18
C LYS A 61 -22.22 -6.38 15.44
N GLU A 62 -22.27 -7.63 14.98
CA GLU A 62 -21.18 -8.60 15.13
C GLU A 62 -19.93 -8.17 14.37
N TYR A 63 -20.07 -7.66 13.14
CA TYR A 63 -18.96 -7.07 12.39
C TYR A 63 -18.29 -5.95 13.18
N ARG A 64 -19.08 -5.01 13.72
CA ARG A 64 -18.54 -3.88 14.51
C ARG A 64 -17.85 -4.34 15.79
N GLU A 65 -18.36 -5.38 16.45
CA GLU A 65 -17.73 -5.95 17.65
C GLU A 65 -16.41 -6.64 17.34
N ASN A 66 -16.35 -7.44 16.27
CA ASN A 66 -15.11 -8.05 15.79
C ASN A 66 -14.08 -6.98 15.38
N MET A 67 -14.52 -5.90 14.70
CA MET A 67 -13.64 -4.78 14.35
C MET A 67 -13.06 -4.06 15.57
N LYS A 68 -13.83 -3.91 16.67
CA LYS A 68 -13.30 -3.38 17.94
C LYS A 68 -12.20 -4.28 18.51
N GLY A 69 -12.40 -5.60 18.47
CA GLY A 69 -11.42 -6.57 18.91
C GLY A 69 -10.13 -6.56 18.08
N MET A 70 -10.23 -6.23 16.80
CA MET A 70 -9.10 -6.15 15.87
C MET A 70 -8.38 -4.79 15.88
N LYS A 71 -8.99 -3.76 16.51
CA LYS A 71 -8.49 -2.39 16.47
C LYS A 71 -7.04 -2.27 16.93
N VAL A 72 -6.64 -2.99 17.99
CA VAL A 72 -5.27 -2.93 18.51
C VAL A 72 -4.24 -3.36 17.46
N ALA A 73 -4.52 -4.44 16.71
CA ALA A 73 -3.62 -4.88 15.64
C ALA A 73 -3.64 -3.92 14.45
N ILE A 74 -4.81 -3.40 14.07
CA ILE A 74 -4.90 -2.40 12.98
C ILE A 74 -4.12 -1.13 13.33
N ASP A 75 -4.29 -0.62 14.55
CA ASP A 75 -3.60 0.59 14.99
C ASP A 75 -2.09 0.36 15.03
N HIS A 76 -1.65 -0.78 15.59
CA HIS A 76 -0.23 -1.14 15.62
C HIS A 76 0.33 -1.25 14.19
N HIS A 77 -0.38 -1.95 13.31
CA HIS A 77 -0.01 -2.15 11.92
C HIS A 77 0.17 -0.81 11.18
N ASN A 78 -0.83 0.06 11.26
CA ASN A 78 -0.81 1.37 10.62
C ASN A 78 0.31 2.27 11.18
N GLN A 79 0.62 2.17 12.48
CA GLN A 79 1.70 2.94 13.11
C GLN A 79 3.10 2.48 12.68
N HIS A 80 3.28 1.21 12.29
CA HIS A 80 4.60 0.68 11.94
C HIS A 80 4.84 0.58 10.43
N ASN A 81 3.80 0.71 9.60
CA ASN A 81 3.91 0.53 8.15
C ASN A 81 3.58 1.83 7.41
N ARG A 82 4.62 2.42 6.81
CA ARG A 82 4.57 3.75 6.15
C ARG A 82 3.65 3.82 4.93
N HIS A 83 3.26 2.71 4.33
CA HIS A 83 2.32 2.77 3.20
C HIS A 83 0.88 3.09 3.62
N HIS A 84 0.58 3.15 4.93
CA HIS A 84 -0.71 3.62 5.43
C HIS A 84 -0.68 5.12 5.72
N PRO A 85 -1.63 5.92 5.21
CA PRO A 85 -1.75 7.33 5.58
C PRO A 85 -1.82 7.55 7.10
N GLU A 86 -2.44 6.64 7.85
CA GLU A 86 -2.55 6.69 9.31
C GLU A 86 -1.21 6.57 10.06
N HIS A 87 -0.13 6.18 9.39
CA HIS A 87 1.23 6.26 9.94
C HIS A 87 1.64 7.72 10.22
N PHE A 88 1.09 8.67 9.45
CA PHE A 88 1.53 10.04 9.42
C PHE A 88 0.58 11.00 10.16
N PRO A 89 1.11 12.05 10.82
CA PRO A 89 0.30 13.09 11.44
C PRO A 89 -0.67 13.79 10.48
N ASP A 90 -0.21 14.21 9.29
CA ASP A 90 -1.03 14.91 8.29
C ASP A 90 -1.50 13.96 7.16
N GLY A 91 -1.53 12.66 7.46
CA GLY A 91 -2.07 11.64 6.59
C GLY A 91 -1.30 11.51 5.27
N ILE A 92 -2.04 11.39 4.17
CA ILE A 92 -1.46 11.21 2.83
C ILE A 92 -0.59 12.39 2.39
N SER A 93 -0.74 13.57 3.00
CA SER A 93 0.05 14.77 2.66
C SER A 93 1.51 14.67 3.08
N ASP A 94 1.82 13.81 4.06
CA ASP A 94 3.17 13.56 4.55
C ASP A 94 3.89 12.41 3.81
N MET A 95 3.16 11.69 2.95
CA MET A 95 3.71 10.54 2.21
C MET A 95 4.60 10.99 1.06
N ASP A 96 5.69 10.25 0.82
CA ASP A 96 6.48 10.39 -0.39
C ASP A 96 6.04 9.44 -1.51
N LEU A 97 6.64 9.55 -2.70
CA LEU A 97 6.29 8.70 -3.84
C LEU A 97 6.57 7.20 -3.62
N VAL A 98 7.52 6.84 -2.75
CA VAL A 98 7.82 5.45 -2.43
C VAL A 98 6.70 4.88 -1.56
N ASP A 99 6.29 5.63 -0.53
CA ASP A 99 5.14 5.30 0.32
C ASP A 99 3.87 5.09 -0.55
N LEU A 100 3.60 6.00 -1.50
CA LEU A 100 2.43 5.92 -2.38
C LEU A 100 2.50 4.76 -3.38
N ILE A 101 3.70 4.38 -3.86
CA ILE A 101 3.89 3.22 -4.74
C ILE A 101 3.58 1.92 -3.98
N GLU A 102 4.10 1.77 -2.76
CA GLU A 102 3.80 0.60 -1.92
C GLU A 102 2.30 0.52 -1.61
N MET A 103 1.68 1.65 -1.25
CA MET A 103 0.26 1.73 -0.92
C MET A 103 -0.66 1.29 -2.08
N ILE A 104 -0.39 1.75 -3.32
CA ILE A 104 -1.23 1.34 -4.47
C ILE A 104 -1.02 -0.15 -4.83
N CYS A 105 0.18 -0.69 -4.60
CA CYS A 105 0.45 -2.12 -4.74
C CYS A 105 -0.34 -2.94 -3.70
N ASP A 106 -0.35 -2.50 -2.44
CA ASP A 106 -1.19 -3.11 -1.38
C ASP A 106 -2.67 -3.08 -1.79
N TRP A 107 -3.21 -1.92 -2.19
CA TRP A 107 -4.62 -1.82 -2.58
C TRP A 107 -4.96 -2.74 -3.75
N LYS A 108 -4.03 -2.91 -4.71
CA LYS A 108 -4.19 -3.83 -5.82
C LYS A 108 -4.20 -5.29 -5.36
N ALA A 109 -3.30 -5.67 -4.45
CA ALA A 109 -3.29 -7.02 -3.85
C ALA A 109 -4.55 -7.28 -3.03
N ALA A 110 -4.97 -6.32 -2.20
CA ALA A 110 -6.21 -6.38 -1.41
C ALA A 110 -7.45 -6.55 -2.31
N SER A 111 -7.50 -5.86 -3.45
CA SER A 111 -8.61 -6.00 -4.41
C SER A 111 -8.69 -7.41 -5.02
N MET A 112 -7.64 -8.23 -4.93
CA MET A 112 -7.67 -9.60 -5.44
C MET A 112 -8.28 -10.60 -4.45
N ARG A 113 -8.49 -10.22 -3.18
CA ARG A 113 -9.06 -11.12 -2.15
C ARG A 113 -10.56 -11.38 -2.29
N HIS A 114 -11.23 -10.64 -3.17
CA HIS A 114 -12.67 -10.77 -3.41
C HIS A 114 -12.96 -10.93 -4.91
N ASN A 115 -13.88 -11.82 -5.26
CA ASN A 115 -14.28 -12.06 -6.66
C ASN A 115 -14.81 -10.80 -7.37
N THR A 116 -15.28 -9.81 -6.61
CA THR A 116 -15.82 -8.53 -7.10
C THR A 116 -14.87 -7.34 -6.83
N GLY A 117 -13.64 -7.61 -6.39
CA GLY A 117 -12.70 -6.54 -6.05
C GLY A 117 -12.25 -5.75 -7.27
N ASN A 118 -12.19 -4.43 -7.09
CA ASN A 118 -11.90 -3.48 -8.18
C ASN A 118 -11.03 -2.34 -7.65
N ILE A 119 -9.79 -2.27 -8.14
CA ILE A 119 -8.81 -1.26 -7.72
C ILE A 119 -9.27 0.18 -7.99
N TYR A 120 -10.01 0.45 -9.07
CA TYR A 120 -10.52 1.79 -9.34
C TYR A 120 -11.57 2.22 -8.32
N LYS A 121 -12.39 1.26 -7.85
CA LYS A 121 -13.35 1.51 -6.77
C LYS A 121 -12.62 1.73 -5.44
N SER A 122 -11.53 1.00 -5.17
CA SER A 122 -10.69 1.25 -3.99
C SER A 122 -10.09 2.65 -4.02
N ILE A 123 -9.58 3.12 -5.17
CA ILE A 123 -9.09 4.49 -5.33
C ILE A 123 -10.20 5.50 -5.03
N GLU A 124 -11.40 5.33 -5.60
CA GLU A 124 -12.52 6.26 -5.33
C GLU A 124 -12.89 6.30 -3.83
N ILE A 125 -13.05 5.16 -3.18
CA ILE A 125 -13.38 5.08 -1.75
C ILE A 125 -12.27 5.70 -0.89
N ASN A 126 -11.01 5.43 -1.24
CA ASN A 126 -9.88 5.94 -0.47
C ASN A 126 -9.65 7.44 -0.71
N GLN A 127 -10.09 8.00 -1.84
CA GLN A 127 -10.09 9.46 -2.04
C GLN A 127 -11.00 10.12 -1.02
N ASP A 128 -12.23 9.62 -0.83
CA ASP A 128 -13.16 10.14 0.17
C ASP A 128 -12.61 9.95 1.59
N ARG A 129 -11.93 8.83 1.85
CA ARG A 129 -11.35 8.51 3.17
C ARG A 129 -10.15 9.37 3.53
N PHE A 130 -9.23 9.60 2.59
CA PHE A 130 -7.93 10.24 2.85
C PHE A 130 -7.82 11.65 2.29
N GLY A 131 -8.82 12.13 1.54
CA GLY A 131 -8.94 13.53 1.14
C GLY A 131 -7.93 14.00 0.08
N TYR A 132 -7.38 13.09 -0.74
CA TYR A 132 -6.41 13.50 -1.77
C TYR A 132 -7.06 14.09 -3.03
N SER A 133 -6.28 14.88 -3.76
CA SER A 133 -6.74 15.64 -4.92
C SER A 133 -7.17 14.75 -6.10
N ASP A 134 -7.98 15.31 -7.00
CA ASP A 134 -8.35 14.66 -8.26
C ASP A 134 -7.14 14.38 -9.15
N GLU A 135 -6.08 15.19 -9.05
CA GLU A 135 -4.82 14.96 -9.73
C GLU A 135 -4.14 13.69 -9.21
N LEU A 136 -4.01 13.53 -7.88
CA LEU A 136 -3.43 12.33 -7.31
C LEU A 136 -4.27 11.09 -7.62
N LYS A 137 -5.61 11.22 -7.61
CA LYS A 137 -6.52 10.17 -8.09
C LYS A 137 -6.23 9.77 -9.52
N SER A 138 -6.04 10.72 -10.43
CA SER A 138 -5.71 10.42 -11.83
C SER A 138 -4.37 9.70 -11.95
N ILE A 139 -3.36 10.10 -11.17
CA ILE A 139 -2.06 9.42 -11.11
C ILE A 139 -2.22 7.98 -10.62
N PHE A 140 -3.00 7.74 -9.56
CA PHE A 140 -3.28 6.39 -9.08
C PHE A 140 -3.99 5.53 -10.12
N ARG A 141 -4.95 6.09 -10.87
CA ARG A 141 -5.62 5.34 -11.96
C ARG A 141 -4.64 4.95 -13.07
N ASN A 142 -3.78 5.88 -13.49
CA ASN A 142 -2.74 5.60 -14.50
C ASN A 142 -1.76 4.51 -14.01
N THR A 143 -1.41 4.52 -12.72
CA THR A 143 -0.54 3.50 -12.12
C THR A 143 -1.28 2.16 -11.99
N ALA A 144 -2.56 2.15 -11.64
CA ALA A 144 -3.38 0.95 -11.61
C ALA A 144 -3.44 0.26 -12.97
N ASP A 145 -3.57 1.02 -14.07
CA ASP A 145 -3.52 0.46 -15.43
C ASP A 145 -2.20 -0.29 -15.70
N ARG A 146 -1.07 0.24 -15.21
CA ARG A 146 0.24 -0.43 -15.31
C ARG A 146 0.27 -1.70 -14.47
N LEU A 147 -0.26 -1.68 -13.25
CA LEU A 147 -0.30 -2.85 -12.37
C LEU A 147 -1.18 -3.97 -12.95
N LEU A 148 -2.27 -3.63 -13.64
CA LEU A 148 -3.13 -4.63 -14.29
C LEU A 148 -2.44 -5.36 -15.44
N ALA A 149 -1.40 -4.78 -16.04
CA ALA A 149 -0.57 -5.44 -17.04
C ALA A 149 0.45 -6.42 -16.44
N ILE A 150 0.62 -6.44 -15.11
CA ILE A 150 1.52 -7.34 -14.40
C ILE A 150 0.72 -8.54 -13.90
N ASN A 151 1.24 -9.75 -14.14
CA ASN A 151 0.64 -10.99 -13.63
C ASN A 151 1.46 -11.50 -12.44
N PRO A 152 0.94 -11.44 -11.19
CA PRO A 152 1.65 -11.93 -10.03
C PRO A 152 1.70 -13.47 -10.02
N PHE A 153 2.79 -14.04 -9.51
CA PHE A 153 2.97 -15.50 -9.43
C PHE A 153 2.05 -16.17 -8.41
N HIS A 154 1.81 -15.50 -7.27
CA HIS A 154 0.85 -15.93 -6.25
C HIS A 154 -0.29 -14.93 -6.19
N ARG A 155 -1.52 -15.41 -6.00
CA ARG A 155 -2.70 -14.54 -6.01
C ARG A 155 -3.24 -14.41 -4.59
N ALA A 156 -3.42 -13.18 -4.13
CA ALA A 156 -3.92 -12.89 -2.78
C ALA A 156 -5.28 -13.53 -2.44
N HIS A 157 -6.08 -13.99 -3.40
CA HIS A 157 -7.29 -14.80 -3.11
C HIS A 157 -7.00 -16.17 -2.46
N GLU A 158 -5.74 -16.60 -2.42
CA GLU A 158 -5.29 -17.84 -1.75
C GLU A 158 -5.05 -17.62 -0.25
N SER A 159 -5.10 -16.37 0.26
CA SER A 159 -4.98 -16.00 1.67
C SER A 159 -6.33 -15.81 2.36
#